data_AF-A0A0L7QS64-F1
#
_entry.id   AF-A0A0L7QS64-F1
#
_cell.length_a   1.000
_cell.length_b   1.000
_cell.length_c   1.000
_cell.angle_alpha   90.00
_cell.angle_beta   90.00
_cell.angle_gamma   90.00
#
_symmetry.space_group_name_H-M   'P 1'
#
loop_
_entity.id
_entity.type
_entity.pdbx_description
1 polymer ?
#
loop_
_entity_poly.entity_id
_entity_poly.type
_entity_poly.pdbx_seq_one_letter_code
_entity_poly.pdbx_strand_id
1 'polypeptide(L)'
;MNYYDILGCTKESTYEDIKRAYRTLVLKFHPDKNTSEFDNTKFQYVLEAWHILRDPTLRAEYDGIQEQEVLDSESILIYAKISANELKVMDNDKNILNYQCRCGGFYSIPREYIQKKNQSIHVPCLECTLLIIVET
;
A
#
# COMPACT_ATOMS: atom_id res chain seq x y z
N MET A 1 4.60 6.25 2.50
CA MET A 1 5.25 7.57 2.60
C MET A 1 6.50 7.47 1.75
N ASN A 2 6.51 8.10 0.57
CA ASN A 2 7.59 7.92 -0.40
C ASN A 2 8.70 8.97 -0.20
N TYR A 3 9.96 8.65 -0.48
CA TYR A 3 11.07 9.61 -0.44
C TYR A 3 10.88 10.80 -1.40
N TYR A 4 10.22 10.59 -2.53
CA TYR A 4 9.82 11.66 -3.44
C TYR A 4 8.82 12.61 -2.76
N ASP A 5 7.83 12.09 -2.03
CA ASP A 5 6.86 12.90 -1.27
C ASP A 5 7.53 13.70 -0.16
N ILE A 6 8.52 13.11 0.53
CA ILE A 6 9.26 13.76 1.62
C ILE A 6 10.04 14.97 1.10
N LEU A 7 10.67 14.84 -0.07
CA LEU A 7 11.36 15.95 -0.71
C LEU A 7 10.42 16.88 -1.49
N GLY A 8 9.15 16.48 -1.70
CA GLY A 8 8.20 17.23 -2.52
C GLY A 8 8.56 17.24 -4.00
N CYS A 9 9.13 16.15 -4.50
CA CYS A 9 9.50 15.94 -5.90
C CYS A 9 8.78 14.71 -6.48
N THR A 10 9.00 14.43 -7.76
CA THR A 10 8.42 13.27 -8.47
C THR A 10 9.51 12.32 -8.93
N LYS A 11 9.15 11.08 -9.30
CA LYS A 11 10.07 10.10 -9.90
C LYS A 11 10.73 10.60 -11.19
N GLU A 12 10.12 11.58 -11.86
CA GLU A 12 10.63 12.22 -13.08
C GLU A 12 11.59 13.39 -12.79
N SER A 13 11.70 13.81 -11.53
CA SER A 13 12.53 14.93 -11.14
C SER A 13 14.02 14.66 -11.41
N THR A 14 14.68 15.67 -11.96
CA THR A 14 16.11 15.61 -12.25
C THR A 14 16.92 15.65 -10.96
N TYR A 15 18.19 15.24 -11.02
CA TYR A 15 19.10 15.37 -9.88
C TYR A 15 19.17 16.81 -9.34
N GLU A 16 19.12 17.81 -10.23
CA GLU A 16 19.18 19.22 -9.85
C GLU A 16 17.92 19.65 -9.08
N ASP A 17 16.75 19.19 -9.50
CA ASP A 17 15.48 19.46 -8.82
C ASP A 17 15.46 18.85 -7.42
N ILE A 18 15.88 17.59 -7.30
CA ILE A 18 15.99 16.87 -6.02
C ILE A 18 16.98 17.61 -5.09
N LYS A 19 18.11 18.06 -5.63
CA LYS A 19 19.12 18.82 -4.89
C LYS A 19 18.60 20.18 -4.42
N ARG A 20 17.80 20.87 -5.24
CA ARG A 20 17.16 22.15 -4.87
C ARG A 20 16.12 21.95 -3.77
N ALA A 21 15.30 20.91 -3.89
CA ALA A 21 14.29 20.55 -2.90
C ALA A 21 14.94 20.22 -1.54
N TYR A 22 15.96 19.36 -1.53
CA TYR A 22 16.73 19.02 -0.33
C TYR A 22 17.29 20.27 0.38
N ARG A 23 17.96 21.16 -0.36
CA ARG A 23 18.53 22.40 0.21
C ARG A 23 17.47 23.28 0.87
N THR A 24 16.31 23.40 0.24
CA THR A 24 15.19 24.19 0.76
C THR A 24 14.65 23.60 2.07
N LEU A 25 14.52 22.29 2.14
CA LEU A 25 14.00 21.59 3.31
C LEU A 25 15.02 21.55 4.46
N VAL A 26 16.31 21.36 4.18
CA VAL A 26 17.37 21.44 5.19
C VAL A 26 17.42 22.81 5.84
N LEU A 27 17.31 23.89 5.07
CA LEU A 27 17.27 25.24 5.63
C LEU A 27 16.00 25.49 6.46
N LYS A 28 14.89 24.88 6.07
CA LYS A 28 13.60 25.00 6.76
C LYS A 28 13.57 24.23 8.07
N PHE A 29 14.17 23.03 8.13
CA PHE A 29 14.12 22.12 9.27
C PHE A 29 15.46 22.00 10.02
N HIS A 30 16.41 22.91 9.78
CA HIS A 30 17.73 22.84 10.41
C HIS A 30 17.60 22.86 11.95
N PRO A 31 18.27 21.94 12.67
CA PRO A 31 18.14 21.81 14.13
C PRO A 31 18.61 23.06 14.90
N ASP A 32 19.49 23.85 14.31
CA ASP A 32 19.93 25.15 14.88
C ASP A 32 18.79 26.19 14.94
N LYS A 33 17.83 26.11 14.01
CA LYS A 33 16.71 27.07 13.91
C LYS A 33 15.40 26.53 14.47
N ASN A 34 15.27 25.21 14.57
CA ASN A 34 14.08 24.55 15.09
C ASN A 34 14.47 23.52 16.16
N THR A 35 14.02 23.76 17.38
CA THR A 35 14.24 22.89 18.54
C THR A 35 13.06 21.95 18.81
N SER A 36 12.08 21.86 17.90
CA SER A 36 10.95 20.96 18.06
C SER A 36 11.32 19.53 17.67
N GLU A 37 10.86 18.55 18.46
CA GLU A 37 11.06 17.11 18.16
C GLU A 37 10.50 16.74 16.77
N PHE A 38 9.38 17.37 16.38
CA PHE A 38 8.74 17.15 15.08
C PHE A 38 9.61 17.62 13.90
N ASP A 39 10.29 18.76 14.04
CA ASP A 39 11.19 19.25 13.01
C ASP A 39 12.46 18.40 12.92
N ASN A 40 12.92 17.84 14.04
CA ASN A 40 14.03 16.90 14.07
C ASN A 40 13.68 15.58 13.34
N THR A 41 12.50 15.01 13.58
CA THR A 41 12.03 13.83 12.85
C THR A 41 11.91 14.11 11.35
N LYS A 42 11.36 15.27 10.96
CA LYS A 42 11.29 15.66 9.54
C LYS A 42 12.67 15.84 8.91
N PHE A 43 13.59 16.43 9.65
CA PHE A 43 14.96 16.61 9.19
C PHE A 43 15.63 15.27 8.90
N GLN A 44 15.45 14.28 9.77
CA GLN A 44 15.96 12.91 9.56
C GLN A 44 15.39 12.29 8.27
N TYR A 45 14.08 12.37 8.06
CA TYR A 45 13.46 11.88 6.83
C TYR A 45 13.97 12.58 5.56
N VAL A 46 14.21 13.89 5.62
CA VAL A 46 14.77 14.66 4.50
C VAL A 46 16.21 14.22 4.20
N LEU A 47 17.02 13.93 5.22
CA LEU A 47 18.38 13.41 5.05
C LEU A 47 18.37 12.02 4.41
N GLU A 48 17.50 11.13 4.88
CA GLU A 48 17.36 9.78 4.37
C GLU A 48 16.90 9.76 2.92
N ALA A 49 15.83 10.52 2.61
CA ALA A 49 15.34 10.67 1.24
C ALA A 49 16.43 11.22 0.30
N TRP A 50 17.21 12.21 0.74
CA TRP A 50 18.34 12.71 -0.04
C TRP A 50 19.46 11.69 -0.22
N HIS A 51 19.78 10.89 0.81
CA HIS A 51 20.82 9.88 0.73
C HIS A 51 20.54 8.86 -0.38
N ILE A 52 19.29 8.42 -0.49
CA ILE A 52 18.83 7.47 -1.50
C ILE A 52 18.67 8.13 -2.87
N LEU A 53 17.95 9.26 -2.95
CA LEU A 53 17.57 9.86 -4.24
C LEU A 53 18.72 10.60 -4.95
N ARG A 54 19.80 10.96 -4.25
CA ARG A 54 20.95 11.65 -4.85
C ARG A 54 21.85 10.70 -5.66
N ASP A 55 21.88 9.42 -5.31
CA ASP A 55 22.76 8.43 -5.94
C ASP A 55 21.93 7.68 -6.98
N PRO A 56 22.33 7.67 -8.26
CA PRO A 56 21.56 7.00 -9.30
C PRO A 56 21.43 5.50 -9.07
N THR A 57 22.40 4.86 -8.41
CA THR A 57 22.36 3.42 -8.09
C THR A 57 21.35 3.16 -6.99
N LEU A 58 21.44 3.88 -5.87
CA LEU A 58 20.50 3.73 -4.75
C LEU A 58 19.09 4.13 -5.14
N ARG A 59 18.93 5.15 -5.99
CA ARG A 59 17.63 5.55 -6.55
C ARG A 59 17.04 4.44 -7.41
N ALA A 60 17.84 3.80 -8.26
CA ALA A 60 17.38 2.69 -9.09
C ALA A 60 16.98 1.48 -8.24
N GLU A 61 17.76 1.15 -7.21
CA GLU A 61 17.43 0.08 -6.25
C GLU A 61 16.13 0.40 -5.49
N TYR A 62 15.99 1.63 -4.98
CA TYR A 62 14.77 2.07 -4.31
C TYR A 62 13.55 2.00 -5.24
N ASP A 63 13.68 2.53 -6.46
CA ASP A 63 12.62 2.50 -7.46
C ASP A 63 12.22 1.07 -7.82
N GLY A 64 13.19 0.15 -7.91
CA GLY A 64 12.95 -1.27 -8.18
C GLY A 64 12.28 -1.99 -7.01
N ILE A 65 12.66 -1.71 -5.76
CA ILE A 65 11.99 -2.24 -4.57
C ILE A 65 10.55 -1.72 -4.50
N GLN A 66 10.32 -0.43 -4.74
CA GLN A 66 8.98 0.13 -4.76
C GLN A 66 8.10 -0.49 -5.86
N GLU A 67 8.67 -0.72 -7.04
CA GLU A 67 7.97 -1.40 -8.13
C GLU A 67 7.67 -2.87 -7.78
N GLN A 68 8.62 -3.58 -7.16
CA GLN A 68 8.41 -4.94 -6.68
C GLN A 68 7.36 -5.01 -5.57
N GLU A 69 7.35 -4.07 -4.61
CA GLU A 69 6.33 -4.01 -3.57
C GLU A 69 4.94 -3.75 -4.16
N VAL A 70 4.83 -2.92 -5.20
CA VAL A 70 3.57 -2.73 -5.93
C VAL A 70 3.17 -4.05 -6.59
N LEU A 71 4.07 -4.70 -7.31
CA LEU A 71 3.81 -5.99 -7.94
C LEU A 71 3.46 -7.08 -6.92
N ASP A 72 4.09 -7.12 -5.76
CA ASP A 72 3.84 -8.09 -4.69
C ASP A 72 2.51 -7.80 -3.98
N SER A 73 2.17 -6.52 -3.79
CA SER A 73 0.84 -6.11 -3.30
C SER A 73 -0.27 -6.50 -4.28
N GLU A 74 0.05 -6.56 -5.57
CA GLU A 74 -0.83 -7.03 -6.64
C GLU A 74 -0.71 -8.55 -6.88
N SER A 75 0.34 -9.20 -6.37
CA SER A 75 0.58 -10.65 -6.39
C SER A 75 -0.27 -11.35 -5.35
N ILE A 76 -1.55 -11.04 -5.37
CA ILE A 76 -2.58 -11.72 -4.64
C ILE A 76 -2.73 -13.11 -5.27
N LEU A 77 -2.51 -14.16 -4.48
CA LEU A 77 -2.82 -15.54 -4.89
C LEU A 77 -4.34 -15.71 -4.97
N ILE A 78 -4.91 -15.30 -6.11
CA ILE A 78 -6.33 -15.47 -6.41
C ILE A 78 -6.59 -16.95 -6.62
N TYR A 79 -7.24 -17.55 -5.63
CA TYR A 79 -7.65 -18.94 -5.64
C TYR A 79 -8.81 -19.19 -6.61
N ALA A 80 -9.81 -18.29 -6.61
CA ALA A 80 -10.98 -18.39 -7.48
C ALA A 80 -11.64 -17.03 -7.70
N LYS A 81 -12.34 -16.89 -8.82
CA LYS A 81 -13.35 -15.84 -9.06
C LYS A 81 -14.72 -16.51 -9.03
N ILE A 82 -15.63 -16.00 -8.21
CA ILE A 82 -16.96 -16.58 -7.99
C ILE A 82 -18.04 -15.50 -8.08
N SER A 83 -19.26 -15.90 -8.41
CA SER A 83 -20.43 -15.02 -8.32
C SER A 83 -20.90 -14.88 -6.88
N ALA A 84 -21.44 -13.73 -6.51
CA ALA A 84 -22.14 -13.52 -5.24
C ALA A 84 -23.22 -14.59 -4.94
N ASN A 85 -23.79 -15.21 -5.97
CA ASN A 85 -24.80 -16.27 -5.84
C ASN A 85 -24.23 -17.60 -5.31
N GLU A 86 -22.91 -17.81 -5.38
CA GLU A 86 -22.25 -19.03 -4.90
C GLU A 86 -22.02 -19.02 -3.38
N LEU A 87 -22.23 -17.86 -2.74
CA LEU A 87 -22.05 -17.70 -1.31
C LEU A 87 -23.21 -18.28 -0.52
N LYS A 88 -22.90 -18.86 0.64
CA LYS A 88 -23.87 -19.50 1.52
C LYS A 88 -23.97 -18.77 2.85
N VAL A 89 -25.18 -18.65 3.38
CA VAL A 89 -25.38 -18.19 4.76
C VAL A 89 -25.06 -19.36 5.69
N MET A 90 -24.22 -19.14 6.70
CA MET A 90 -23.98 -20.12 7.77
C MET A 90 -24.74 -19.67 9.01
N ASP A 91 -25.67 -20.51 9.48
CA ASP A 91 -26.48 -20.30 10.70
C ASP A 91 -27.27 -18.97 10.79
N ASN A 92 -27.70 -18.60 12.00
CA ASN A 92 -28.68 -17.54 12.32
C ASN A 92 -28.27 -16.12 11.87
N ASP A 93 -27.02 -15.90 11.46
CA ASP A 93 -26.55 -14.59 11.02
C ASP A 93 -26.72 -14.40 9.50
N LYS A 94 -27.91 -13.96 9.11
CA LYS A 94 -28.25 -13.66 7.71
C LYS A 94 -27.45 -12.50 7.11
N ASN A 95 -26.68 -11.78 7.91
CA ASN A 95 -25.87 -10.66 7.43
C ASN A 95 -24.49 -11.07 6.91
N ILE A 96 -24.02 -12.30 7.16
CA ILE A 96 -22.71 -12.76 6.71
C ILE A 96 -22.88 -13.91 5.71
N LEU A 97 -22.23 -13.76 4.56
CA LEU A 97 -22.16 -14.73 3.48
C LEU A 97 -20.79 -15.41 3.49
N ASN A 98 -20.76 -16.72 3.27
CA ASN A 98 -19.57 -17.54 3.43
C ASN A 98 -19.29 -18.38 2.19
N TYR A 99 -18.01 -18.53 1.87
CA TYR A 99 -17.50 -19.50 0.89
C TYR A 99 -16.45 -20.39 1.54
N GLN A 100 -16.49 -21.70 1.26
CA GLN A 100 -15.53 -22.64 1.84
C GLN A 100 -14.16 -22.49 1.18
N CYS A 101 -13.12 -22.31 1.99
CA CYS A 101 -11.74 -22.30 1.52
C CYS A 101 -11.16 -23.73 1.44
N ARG A 102 -10.20 -23.94 0.53
CA ARG A 102 -9.46 -25.21 0.43
C ARG A 102 -8.66 -25.56 1.68
N CYS A 103 -8.27 -24.57 2.49
CA CYS A 103 -7.56 -24.84 3.75
C CYS A 103 -8.47 -25.39 4.86
N GLY A 104 -9.80 -25.36 4.68
CA GLY A 104 -10.78 -25.74 5.70
C GLY A 104 -11.50 -24.54 6.35
N GLY A 105 -10.92 -23.34 6.26
CA GLY A 105 -11.55 -22.11 6.74
C GLY A 105 -12.62 -21.54 5.81
N PHE A 106 -13.09 -20.32 6.09
CA PHE A 106 -14.15 -19.65 5.33
C PHE A 106 -13.74 -18.26 4.86
N TYR A 107 -14.17 -17.89 3.67
CA TYR A 107 -14.21 -16.51 3.20
C TYR A 107 -15.54 -15.90 3.64
N SER A 108 -15.49 -14.94 4.56
CA SER A 108 -16.68 -14.30 5.14
C SER A 108 -16.87 -12.89 4.60
N ILE A 109 -18.06 -12.56 4.13
CA ILE A 109 -18.37 -11.28 3.47
C ILE A 109 -19.69 -10.75 4.02
N PRO A 110 -19.73 -9.52 4.55
CA PRO A 110 -20.99 -8.93 4.97
C PRO A 110 -21.88 -8.64 3.75
N ARG A 111 -23.17 -8.95 3.88
CA ARG A 111 -24.15 -8.89 2.78
C ARG A 111 -24.30 -7.49 2.18
N GLU A 112 -24.02 -6.45 2.96
CA GLU A 112 -24.04 -5.04 2.51
C GLU A 112 -23.03 -4.76 1.38
N TYR A 113 -21.89 -5.45 1.35
CA TYR A 113 -20.88 -5.28 0.29
C TYR A 113 -21.37 -5.83 -1.05
N ILE A 114 -22.25 -6.84 -1.01
CA ILE A 114 -22.79 -7.52 -2.20
C ILE A 114 -23.97 -6.77 -2.83
N GLN A 115 -24.57 -5.83 -2.11
CA GLN A 115 -25.70 -5.05 -2.64
C GLN A 115 -25.28 -4.07 -3.74
N LYS A 116 -23.99 -3.72 -3.83
CA LYS A 116 -23.43 -2.86 -4.87
C LYS A 116 -23.20 -3.69 -6.13
N LYS A 117 -23.99 -3.46 -7.18
CA LYS A 117 -23.86 -4.16 -8.47
C LYS A 117 -22.62 -3.71 -9.24
N ASN A 118 -22.06 -4.59 -10.07
CA ASN A 118 -20.89 -4.39 -10.92
C ASN A 118 -19.61 -4.09 -10.13
N GLN A 119 -19.40 -4.77 -9.01
CA GLN A 119 -18.19 -4.63 -8.20
C GLN A 119 -17.45 -5.97 -8.08
N SER A 120 -16.13 -5.93 -8.16
CA SER A 120 -15.26 -7.04 -7.79
C SER A 120 -14.77 -6.83 -6.38
N ILE A 121 -15.08 -7.77 -5.48
CA ILE A 121 -14.71 -7.70 -4.07
C ILE A 121 -13.62 -8.72 -3.82
N HIS A 122 -12.48 -8.28 -3.28
CA HIS A 122 -11.37 -9.14 -2.92
C HIS A 122 -11.53 -9.61 -1.47
N VAL A 123 -11.58 -10.92 -1.25
CA VAL A 123 -11.92 -11.50 0.05
C VAL A 123 -10.79 -12.46 0.45
N PRO A 124 -9.94 -12.07 1.42
CA PRO A 124 -8.88 -12.93 1.91
C PRO A 124 -9.47 -14.02 2.81
N CYS A 125 -8.85 -15.20 2.79
CA CYS A 125 -9.12 -16.20 3.81
C CYS A 125 -8.45 -15.78 5.12
N LEU A 126 -9.12 -15.92 6.26
CA LEU A 126 -8.51 -15.60 7.56
C LEU A 126 -7.54 -16.68 8.07
N GLU A 127 -7.58 -17.87 7.46
CA GLU A 127 -6.78 -19.03 7.86
C GLU A 127 -5.65 -19.37 6.87
N CYS A 128 -5.54 -18.67 5.75
CA CYS A 128 -4.44 -18.87 4.79
C CYS A 128 -4.17 -17.62 3.95
N THR A 129 -3.18 -17.69 3.05
CA THR A 129 -2.80 -16.57 2.16
C THR A 129 -3.61 -16.49 0.86
N LEU A 130 -4.64 -17.35 0.71
CA LEU A 130 -5.47 -17.38 -0.49
C LEU A 130 -6.52 -16.28 -0.47
N LEU A 131 -6.85 -15.78 -1.67
CA LEU A 131 -7.88 -14.77 -1.88
C LEU A 131 -8.91 -15.26 -2.91
N ILE A 132 -10.17 -14.93 -2.72
CA ILE A 132 -11.18 -15.06 -3.79
C ILE A 132 -11.67 -13.68 -4.24
N ILE A 133 -12.10 -13.61 -5.50
CA ILE A 133 -12.81 -12.44 -6.02
C ILE A 133 -14.27 -12.79 -6.13
N VAL A 134 -15.13 -11.98 -5.52
CA VAL A 134 -16.59 -12.10 -5.63
C VAL A 134 -17.10 -11.00 -6.56
N GLU A 135 -17.78 -11.41 -7.63
CA GLU A 135 -18.42 -10.50 -8.59
C GLU A 135 -19.91 -10.33 -8.24
N THR A 136 -20.35 -9.07 -8.16
CA THR A 136 -21.68 -8.65 -7.68
C THR A 136 -22.55 -7.98 -8.75
#